data_AF-A0A3M3K1X2-F1
#
_entry.id   AF-A0A3M3K1X2-F1
#
_cell.length_a   1.000
_cell.length_b   1.000
_cell.length_c   1.000
_cell.angle_alpha   90.00
_cell.angle_beta   90.00
_cell.angle_gamma   90.00
#
_symmetry.space_group_name_H-M   'P 1'
#
loop_
_entity.id
_entity.type
_entity.pdbx_description
1 polymer ?
#
loop_
_entity_poly.entity_id
_entity_poly.type
_entity_poly.pdbx_seq_one_letter_code
_entity_poly.pdbx_strand_id
1 'polypeptide(L)'
;MDKPASTDTACPAPVHPQLLEHWCRPHPPAGFPKLIAFKIPVQTPTGLGRKWFMEFYNPNTGVFASEVEVTYIDWPWRQGYLPTESDWDFIDVMH
;
A
#
# COMPACT_ATOMS: atom_id res chain seq x y z
N MET A 1 2.71 3.77 -33.80
CA MET A 1 2.80 4.70 -32.66
C MET A 1 3.38 3.93 -31.52
N ASP A 2 4.69 4.11 -31.31
CA ASP A 2 5.45 3.47 -30.25
C ASP A 2 4.94 3.91 -28.89
N LYS A 3 4.51 2.96 -28.08
CA LYS A 3 4.23 3.15 -26.66
C LYS A 3 5.55 3.49 -26.00
N PRO A 4 5.73 4.65 -25.35
CA PRO A 4 6.98 4.92 -24.65
C PRO A 4 7.12 3.86 -23.56
N ALA A 5 8.24 3.14 -23.62
CA ALA A 5 8.65 2.21 -22.58
C ALA A 5 8.68 2.99 -21.25
N SER A 6 7.86 2.55 -20.30
CA SER A 6 7.93 3.04 -18.92
C SER A 6 9.37 2.88 -18.45
N THR A 7 10.03 3.99 -18.19
CA THR A 7 11.37 4.02 -17.60
C THR A 7 11.32 3.32 -16.27
N ASP A 8 11.85 2.11 -16.25
CA ASP A 8 12.09 1.24 -15.11
C ASP A 8 13.07 1.96 -14.16
N THR A 9 12.52 2.85 -13.36
CA THR A 9 13.24 3.47 -12.25
C THR A 9 13.37 2.38 -11.22
N ALA A 10 14.53 1.73 -11.17
CA ALA A 10 14.88 0.74 -10.16
C ALA A 10 14.39 1.27 -8.80
N CYS A 11 13.36 0.64 -8.26
CA CYS A 11 12.82 1.00 -6.96
C CYS A 11 13.80 0.40 -5.94
N PRO A 12 14.59 1.19 -5.20
CA PRO A 12 15.37 0.65 -4.11
C PRO A 12 14.36 0.21 -3.04
N ALA A 13 13.96 -1.07 -3.08
CA ALA A 13 13.01 -1.61 -2.14
C ALA A 13 13.63 -1.53 -0.72
N PRO A 14 12.90 -1.04 0.28
CA PRO A 14 13.33 -1.17 1.66
C PRO A 14 13.57 -2.65 1.98
N VAL A 15 14.72 -2.97 2.57
CA VAL A 15 15.10 -4.38 2.81
C VAL A 15 14.46 -4.87 4.11
N HIS A 16 13.23 -5.37 4.04
CA HIS A 16 12.57 -6.05 5.15
C HIS A 16 12.49 -7.57 4.88
N PRO A 17 12.85 -8.46 5.84
CA PRO A 17 12.87 -9.92 5.60
C PRO A 17 11.54 -10.52 5.15
N GLN A 18 10.43 -9.85 5.49
CA GLN A 18 9.07 -10.29 5.18
C GLN A 18 8.44 -9.54 3.99
N LEU A 19 9.18 -8.60 3.38
CA LEU A 19 8.74 -7.95 2.15
C LEU A 19 8.84 -8.95 0.99
N LEU A 20 7.93 -8.82 0.03
CA LEU A 20 8.07 -9.50 -1.26
C LEU A 20 9.26 -8.89 -1.98
N GLU A 21 10.12 -9.76 -2.53
CA GLU A 21 11.38 -9.37 -3.19
C GLU A 21 11.18 -8.38 -4.34
N HIS A 22 10.02 -8.44 -4.99
CA HIS A 22 9.66 -7.57 -6.12
C HIS A 22 8.70 -6.44 -5.75
N TRP A 23 8.37 -6.26 -4.46
CA TRP A 23 7.49 -5.18 -4.09
C TRP A 23 8.19 -3.84 -4.29
N CYS A 24 7.54 -3.00 -5.09
CA CYS A 24 7.91 -1.63 -5.31
C CYS A 24 6.79 -0.75 -4.80
N ARG A 25 7.15 0.38 -4.19
CA ARG A 25 6.15 1.35 -3.76
C ARG A 25 5.38 1.85 -4.98
N PRO A 26 4.03 1.76 -4.99
CA PRO A 26 3.24 2.21 -6.13
C PRO A 26 3.37 3.72 -6.32
N HIS A 27 3.31 4.16 -7.58
CA HIS A 27 3.29 5.58 -7.89
C HIS A 27 1.94 6.20 -7.45
N PRO A 28 1.94 7.37 -6.78
CA PRO A 28 0.70 8.03 -6.39
C PRO A 28 -0.18 8.42 -7.58
N PRO A 29 -1.50 8.16 -7.53
CA PRO A 29 -2.45 8.72 -8.48
C PRO A 29 -2.52 10.25 -8.40
N ALA A 30 -3.02 10.88 -9.46
CA ALA A 30 -3.14 12.32 -9.53
C ALA A 30 -4.06 12.86 -8.41
N GLY A 31 -3.54 13.75 -7.57
CA GLY A 31 -4.31 14.32 -6.46
C GLY A 31 -4.34 13.49 -5.18
N PHE A 32 -3.73 12.30 -5.13
CA PHE A 32 -3.68 11.45 -3.93
C PHE A 32 -2.24 11.10 -3.53
N PRO A 33 -1.50 12.07 -2.94
CA PRO A 33 -0.05 11.98 -2.79
C PRO A 33 0.44 11.04 -1.68
N LYS A 34 -0.45 10.53 -0.81
CA LYS A 34 -0.06 9.75 0.37
C LYS A 34 -0.51 8.31 0.24
N LEU A 35 0.44 7.37 0.23
CA LEU A 35 0.14 5.96 0.46
C LEU A 35 0.07 5.72 1.97
N ILE A 36 -1.07 5.20 2.43
CA ILE A 36 -1.30 4.86 3.83
C ILE A 36 -1.64 3.37 3.97
N ALA A 37 -1.42 2.83 5.16
CA ALA A 37 -1.97 1.57 5.63
C ALA A 37 -2.98 1.86 6.76
N PHE A 38 -4.07 1.12 6.89
CA PHE A 38 -4.99 1.28 8.02
C PHE A 38 -5.68 -0.04 8.35
N LYS A 39 -6.09 -0.20 9.61
CA LYS A 39 -6.84 -1.38 10.07
C LYS A 39 -8.33 -1.10 10.01
N ILE A 40 -9.09 -1.97 9.36
CA ILE A 40 -10.55 -2.01 9.51
C ILE A 40 -10.97 -3.26 10.29
N PRO A 41 -12.05 -3.18 11.08
CA PRO A 41 -12.69 -4.36 11.64
C PRO A 41 -13.17 -5.29 10.53
N VAL A 42 -12.92 -6.58 10.68
CA VAL A 42 -13.41 -7.61 9.76
C VAL A 42 -14.06 -8.74 10.53
N GLN A 43 -15.14 -9.29 9.99
CA GLN A 43 -15.73 -10.51 10.54
C GLN A 43 -14.85 -11.70 10.16
N THR A 44 -14.45 -12.48 11.16
CA THR A 44 -13.72 -13.74 10.97
C THR A 44 -14.58 -14.91 11.47
N PRO A 45 -14.26 -16.17 11.11
CA PRO A 45 -14.96 -17.34 11.63
C PRO A 45 -14.96 -17.44 13.16
N THR A 46 -13.96 -16.84 13.83
CA THR A 46 -13.78 -16.87 15.29
C THR A 46 -14.25 -15.59 15.99
N GLY A 47 -14.83 -14.62 15.26
CA GLY A 47 -15.30 -13.34 15.83
C GLY A 47 -14.77 -12.11 15.11
N LEU A 48 -14.81 -10.95 15.78
CA LEU A 48 -14.34 -9.68 15.20
C LEU A 48 -12.81 -9.63 15.22
N GLY A 49 -12.21 -9.49 14.05
CA GLY A 49 -10.77 -9.26 13.85
C GLY A 49 -10.48 -7.88 13.29
N ARG A 50 -9.21 -7.62 13.00
CA ARG A 50 -8.74 -6.43 12.26
C ARG A 50 -7.86 -6.87 11.11
N LYS A 51 -8.00 -6.23 9.96
CA LYS A 51 -7.16 -6.48 8.79
C LYS A 51 -6.63 -5.15 8.26
N TRP A 52 -5.36 -5.18 7.85
CA TRP A 52 -4.70 -4.07 7.18
C TRP A 52 -5.17 -3.94 5.73
N PHE A 53 -5.33 -2.69 5.31
CA PHE A 53 -5.59 -2.26 3.94
C PHE A 53 -4.60 -1.17 3.59
N MET A 54 -4.35 -0.99 2.30
CA MET A 54 -3.54 0.11 1.78
C MET A 54 -4.38 0.95 0.85
N GLU A 55 -4.16 2.25 0.87
CA GLU A 55 -4.92 3.20 0.06
C GLU A 55 -4.11 4.47 -0.21
N PHE A 56 -4.43 5.16 -1.30
CA PHE A 56 -3.95 6.51 -1.53
C PHE A 56 -4.93 7.55 -0.97
N TYR A 57 -4.39 8.53 -0.28
CA TYR A 57 -5.15 9.52 0.49
C TYR A 57 -4.73 10.94 0.12
N ASN A 58 -5.71 11.84 0.03
CA ASN A 58 -5.48 13.27 -0.08
C ASN A 58 -5.72 13.95 1.28
N PRO A 59 -4.66 14.40 1.98
CA PRO A 59 -4.79 15.04 3.29
C PRO A 59 -5.46 16.42 3.25
N ASN A 60 -5.51 17.07 2.09
CA ASN A 60 -6.15 18.38 1.95
C ASN A 60 -7.67 18.27 1.80
N THR A 61 -8.16 17.15 1.25
CA THR A 61 -9.61 16.94 1.01
C THR A 61 -10.21 15.89 1.91
N GLY A 62 -9.41 15.01 2.53
CA GLY A 62 -9.88 13.92 3.36
C GLY A 62 -10.42 12.72 2.57
N VAL A 63 -10.16 12.65 1.26
CA VAL A 63 -10.75 11.64 0.36
C VAL A 63 -9.74 10.55 0.01
N PHE A 64 -10.21 9.31 -0.08
CA PHE A 64 -9.44 8.17 -0.59
C PHE A 64 -9.53 8.06 -2.12
N ALA A 65 -8.45 7.59 -2.76
CA ALA A 65 -8.40 7.46 -4.22
C ALA A 65 -9.48 6.50 -4.73
N SER A 66 -9.76 5.41 -4.01
CA SER A 66 -10.80 4.43 -4.36
C SER A 66 -12.23 4.99 -4.41
N GLU A 67 -12.49 6.17 -3.82
CA GLU A 67 -13.78 6.84 -3.93
C GLU A 67 -13.97 7.55 -5.28
N VAL A 68 -12.88 7.82 -5.99
CA VAL A 68 -12.87 8.59 -7.25
C VAL A 68 -12.51 7.71 -8.44
N GLU A 69 -11.56 6.81 -8.27
CA GLU A 69 -11.09 5.92 -9.34
C GLU A 69 -10.67 4.55 -8.81
N VAL A 70 -10.70 3.54 -9.68
CA VAL A 70 -10.24 2.20 -9.32
C VAL A 70 -8.72 2.23 -9.20
N THR A 71 -8.22 2.06 -7.99
CA THR A 71 -6.78 2.00 -7.69
C THR A 71 -6.41 0.60 -7.22
N TYR A 72 -5.37 0.02 -7.81
CA TYR A 72 -4.82 -1.28 -7.40
C TYR A 72 -3.48 -1.07 -6.71
N ILE A 73 -3.36 -1.59 -5.48
CA ILE A 73 -2.16 -1.53 -4.67
C ILE A 73 -1.73 -2.95 -4.33
N ASP A 74 -0.54 -3.34 -4.81
CA ASP A 74 0.02 -4.64 -4.50
C ASP A 74 0.40 -4.73 -3.02
N TRP A 75 0.00 -5.84 -2.41
CA TRP A 75 0.31 -6.13 -1.02
C TRP A 75 1.81 -6.37 -0.82
N PRO A 76 2.49 -5.65 0.10
CA PRO A 76 3.94 -5.72 0.26
C PRO A 76 4.44 -7.00 0.91
N TRP A 77 3.64 -7.63 1.75
CA TRP A 77 4.14 -8.64 2.67
C TRP A 77 3.92 -10.06 2.17
N ARG A 78 4.84 -10.96 2.53
CA ARG A 78 4.71 -12.39 2.24
C ARG A 78 3.40 -12.96 2.79
N GLN A 79 2.86 -13.96 2.10
CA GLN A 79 1.65 -14.65 2.53
C GLN A 79 1.79 -15.19 3.95
N GLY A 80 0.78 -14.93 4.78
CA GLY A 80 0.74 -15.36 6.18
C GLY A 80 1.47 -14.44 7.15
N TYR A 81 2.24 -13.45 6.68
CA TYR A 81 2.83 -12.44 7.55
C TYR A 81 1.76 -11.44 8.03
N LEU A 82 1.80 -11.13 9.32
CA LEU A 82 0.93 -10.14 9.95
C LEU A 82 1.77 -8.92 10.31
N PRO A 83 1.82 -7.87 9.46
CA PRO A 83 2.65 -6.72 9.71
C PRO A 83 2.16 -5.95 10.95
N THR A 84 3.12 -5.46 11.71
CA THR A 84 2.96 -4.51 12.80
C THR A 84 3.07 -3.07 12.27
N GLU A 85 2.84 -2.11 13.14
CA GLU A 85 3.02 -0.68 12.86
C GLU A 85 4.47 -0.37 12.47
N SER A 86 5.44 -0.94 13.19
CA SER A 86 6.86 -0.79 12.90
C SER A 86 7.27 -1.32 11.52
N ASP A 87 6.58 -2.35 11.00
CA ASP A 87 6.85 -2.87 9.65
C ASP A 87 6.45 -1.83 8.59
N TRP A 88 5.36 -1.11 8.80
CA TRP A 88 4.91 -0.04 7.89
C TRP A 88 5.85 1.16 7.95
N ASP A 89 6.27 1.56 9.15
CA ASP A 89 7.29 2.61 9.35
C ASP A 89 8.59 2.27 8.62
N PHE A 90 9.00 0.99 8.64
CA PHE A 90 10.22 0.52 7.98
C PHE A 90 10.20 0.72 6.46
N ILE A 91 9.01 0.64 5.85
CA ILE A 91 8.81 0.88 4.40
C ILE A 91 8.26 2.29 4.11
N ASP A 92 8.36 3.20 5.10
CA ASP A 92 7.93 4.60 5.03
C ASP A 92 6.44 4.77 4.70
N VAL A 93 5.58 3.81 5.07
CA VAL A 93 4.12 3.88 4.89
C VAL A 93 3.46 4.32 6.19
N MET A 94 2.68 5.41 6.13
CA MET A 94 1.91 5.93 7.27
C MET A 94 0.82 4.94 7.68
N HIS A 95 0.55 4.81 8.99
CA HIS A 95 -0.48 3.92 9.54
C HIS A 95 -1.35 4.54 10.63
#